data_AF-A0A940Z481-F1
#
_entry.id   AF-A0A940Z481-F1
#
_cell.length_a   1.000
_cell.length_b   1.000
_cell.length_c   1.000
_cell.angle_alpha   90.00
_cell.angle_beta   90.00
_cell.angle_gamma   90.00
#
_symmetry.space_group_name_H-M   'P 1'
#
loop_
_entity.id
_entity.type
_entity.pdbx_description
1 polymer ?
#
loop_
_entity_poly.entity_id
_entity_poly.type
_entity_poly.pdbx_seq_one_letter_code
_entity_poly.pdbx_strand_id
1 'polypeptide(L)'
;SHLLFYEAATPLTLERYTGNEMGAMYGLASTPQQVGNLRPPHQTPIPGLFQVGHYTRPSHGIVGASLSGFIASRIILKKMHRA
;
A
#
# COMPACT_ATOMS: atom_id res chain seq x y z
N SER A 1 -18.30 32.31 22.03
CA SER A 1 -17.94 31.46 20.86
C SER A 1 -17.37 30.17 21.41
N HIS A 2 -18.10 29.05 21.26
CA HIS A 2 -17.88 27.83 22.04
C HIS A 2 -17.80 26.63 21.09
N LEU A 3 -16.73 25.85 21.19
CA LEU A 3 -16.54 24.59 20.46
C LEU A 3 -17.50 23.54 21.04
N LEU A 4 -18.37 22.93 20.22
CA LEU A 4 -19.36 21.95 20.68
C LEU A 4 -18.87 20.50 20.62
N PHE A 5 -17.95 20.19 19.71
CA PHE A 5 -17.37 18.87 19.53
C PHE A 5 -16.01 18.97 18.81
N TYR A 6 -15.07 18.09 19.13
CA TYR A 6 -13.87 17.86 18.35
C TYR A 6 -13.40 16.40 18.46
N GLU A 7 -12.77 15.93 17.40
CA GLU A 7 -12.03 14.66 17.38
C GLU A 7 -10.66 14.91 16.76
N ALA A 8 -9.65 14.18 17.22
CA ALA A 8 -8.28 14.30 16.75
C ALA A 8 -7.71 12.94 16.38
N ALA A 9 -6.92 12.92 15.31
CA ALA A 9 -6.14 11.75 14.90
C ALA A 9 -4.65 12.07 15.02
N THR A 10 -3.88 11.11 15.52
CA THR A 10 -2.42 11.15 15.55
C THR A 10 -1.85 9.99 14.73
N PRO A 11 -0.54 9.93 14.48
CA PRO A 11 0.06 8.74 13.86
C PRO A 11 -0.31 7.43 14.57
N LEU A 12 -0.45 7.43 15.90
CA LEU A 12 -0.92 6.26 16.66
C LEU A 12 -2.35 5.86 16.30
N THR A 13 -3.22 6.84 16.01
CA THR A 13 -4.58 6.56 15.49
C THR A 13 -4.49 5.85 14.14
N LEU A 14 -3.64 6.34 13.23
CA LEU A 14 -3.46 5.71 11.91
C LEU A 14 -2.90 4.30 12.03
N GLU A 15 -1.87 4.09 12.85
CA GLU A 15 -1.28 2.77 13.09
C GLU A 15 -2.34 1.78 13.59
N ARG A 16 -3.13 2.19 14.61
CA ARG A 16 -4.22 1.36 15.14
C ARG A 16 -5.30 1.05 14.11
N TYR A 17 -5.67 2.02 13.26
CA TYR A 17 -6.82 1.87 12.33
C TYR A 17 -6.46 1.15 11.04
N THR A 18 -5.21 1.27 10.60
CA THR A 18 -4.77 0.81 9.26
C THR A 18 -3.71 -0.27 9.31
N GLY A 19 -3.07 -0.47 10.46
CA GLY A 19 -1.89 -1.34 10.59
C GLY A 19 -0.65 -0.77 9.90
N ASN A 20 -0.67 0.48 9.45
CA ASN A 20 0.51 1.11 8.84
C ASN A 20 1.57 1.34 9.92
N GLU A 21 2.79 0.87 9.65
CA GLU A 21 3.96 1.04 10.51
C GLU A 21 4.13 2.51 10.91
N MET A 22 4.17 2.79 12.21
CA MET A 22 4.33 4.14 12.78
C MET A 22 3.28 5.16 12.29
N GLY A 23 2.12 4.69 11.81
CA GLY A 23 1.05 5.54 11.28
C GLY A 23 1.35 6.12 9.90
N ALA A 24 2.24 5.49 9.11
CA ALA A 24 2.62 6.00 7.80
C ALA A 24 1.44 6.05 6.81
N MET A 25 0.91 7.25 6.57
CA MET A 25 -0.26 7.48 5.72
C MET A 25 -0.07 7.03 4.25
N TYR A 26 1.16 7.08 3.75
CA TYR A 26 1.52 6.71 2.38
C TYR A 26 2.44 5.49 2.29
N GLY A 27 2.55 4.73 3.37
CA GLY A 27 3.47 3.60 3.45
C GLY A 27 4.94 4.03 3.34
N LEU A 28 5.67 3.54 2.34
CA LEU A 28 7.08 3.87 2.13
C LEU A 28 7.31 5.35 1.84
N ALA A 29 8.45 5.88 2.28
CA ALA A 29 8.79 7.28 2.05
C ALA A 29 9.02 7.55 0.54
N SER A 30 8.68 8.75 0.09
CA SER A 30 8.86 9.18 -1.30
C SER A 30 10.30 9.60 -1.60
N THR A 31 11.28 8.75 -1.26
CA THR A 31 12.69 8.96 -1.58
C THR A 31 13.04 8.30 -2.90
N PRO A 32 14.07 8.77 -3.64
CA PRO A 32 14.50 8.12 -4.88
C PRO A 32 14.74 6.61 -4.74
N GLN A 33 15.18 6.15 -3.56
CA GLN A 33 15.47 4.76 -3.25
C GLN A 33 14.22 3.92 -2.92
N GLN A 34 13.06 4.55 -2.66
CA GLN A 34 11.82 3.88 -2.25
C GLN A 34 10.64 4.16 -3.18
N VAL A 35 10.91 4.59 -4.43
CA VAL A 35 9.88 4.88 -5.44
C VAL A 35 10.01 3.97 -6.67
N GLY A 36 8.90 3.88 -7.42
CA GLY A 36 8.84 3.16 -8.69
C GLY A 36 9.34 1.72 -8.57
N ASN A 37 10.39 1.41 -9.33
CA ASN A 37 10.94 0.05 -9.43
C ASN A 37 11.73 -0.42 -8.20
N LEU A 38 11.99 0.47 -7.24
CA LEU A 38 12.67 0.11 -5.99
C LEU A 38 11.69 -0.23 -4.87
N ARG A 39 10.38 -0.05 -5.10
CA ARG A 39 9.34 -0.54 -4.19
C ARG A 39 9.25 -2.08 -4.22
N PRO A 40 8.83 -2.70 -3.12
CA PRO A 40 8.57 -4.14 -3.05
C PRO A 40 7.74 -4.64 -4.25
N PRO A 41 8.14 -5.77 -4.87
CA PRO A 41 7.41 -6.36 -5.99
C PRO A 41 6.11 -7.04 -5.53
N HIS A 42 5.18 -7.26 -6.46
CA HIS A 42 3.93 -7.98 -6.16
C HIS A 42 4.12 -9.45 -5.82
N GLN A 43 5.08 -10.11 -6.46
CA GLN A 43 5.42 -11.50 -6.18
C GLN A 43 6.44 -11.56 -5.06
N THR A 44 6.12 -12.29 -4.01
CA THR A 44 7.07 -12.56 -2.92
C THR A 44 7.96 -13.76 -3.29
N PRO A 45 9.06 -13.99 -2.56
CA PRO A 45 9.84 -15.22 -2.68
C PRO A 45 9.06 -16.49 -2.30
N ILE A 46 7.95 -16.37 -1.56
CA ILE A 46 7.11 -17.50 -1.15
C ILE A 46 6.18 -17.88 -2.31
N PRO A 47 6.23 -19.11 -2.83
CA PRO A 47 5.39 -19.54 -3.95
C PRO A 47 3.89 -19.37 -3.64
N GLY A 48 3.17 -18.72 -4.55
CA GLY A 48 1.74 -18.48 -4.41
C GLY A 48 1.36 -17.30 -3.53
N LEU A 49 2.31 -16.66 -2.85
CA LEU A 49 2.06 -15.47 -2.03
C LEU A 49 2.36 -14.18 -2.81
N PHE A 50 1.36 -13.31 -2.87
CA PHE A 50 1.42 -12.01 -3.53
C PHE A 50 1.09 -10.91 -2.53
N GLN A 51 1.65 -9.72 -2.74
CA GLN A 51 1.39 -8.53 -1.95
C GLN A 51 0.92 -7.37 -2.84
N VAL A 52 0.08 -6.52 -2.26
CA VAL A 52 -0.59 -5.39 -2.92
C VAL A 52 -0.72 -4.23 -1.94
N GLY A 53 -1.16 -3.08 -2.44
CA GLY A 53 -1.43 -1.89 -1.64
C GLY A 53 -0.27 -0.89 -1.68
N HIS A 54 -0.37 0.16 -0.86
CA HIS A 54 0.47 1.36 -0.95
C HIS A 54 1.95 1.18 -0.52
N TYR A 55 2.28 0.06 0.11
CA TYR A 55 3.68 -0.34 0.38
C TYR A 55 4.31 -1.07 -0.82
N THR A 56 3.51 -1.49 -1.79
CA THR A 56 3.97 -2.24 -2.98
C THR A 56 4.06 -1.31 -4.19
N ARG A 57 4.73 -1.74 -5.25
CA ARG A 57 4.59 -1.12 -6.57
C ARG A 57 3.10 -0.90 -6.96
N PRO A 58 2.77 0.14 -7.76
CA PRO A 58 3.69 1.13 -8.34
C PRO A 58 3.89 2.37 -7.46
N SER A 59 2.91 2.72 -6.62
CA SER A 59 2.91 3.98 -5.87
C SER A 59 2.06 3.89 -4.61
N HIS A 60 2.12 4.94 -3.81
CA HIS A 60 1.30 5.14 -2.61
C HIS A 60 -0.08 5.76 -2.93
N GLY A 61 -0.94 5.86 -1.91
CA GLY A 61 -2.27 6.45 -2.01
C GLY A 61 -3.30 5.54 -2.70
N ILE A 62 -4.53 6.03 -2.82
CA ILE A 62 -5.70 5.25 -3.29
C ILE A 62 -5.48 4.72 -4.71
N VAL A 63 -5.03 5.58 -5.63
CA VAL A 63 -4.76 5.20 -7.03
C VAL A 63 -3.62 4.18 -7.09
N GLY A 64 -2.54 4.40 -6.33
CA GLY A 64 -1.41 3.48 -6.27
C GLY A 64 -1.79 2.10 -5.73
N ALA A 65 -2.57 2.05 -4.64
CA ALA A 65 -3.08 0.82 -4.05
C ALA A 65 -4.02 0.07 -5.01
N SER A 66 -4.90 0.78 -5.72
CA SER A 66 -5.82 0.20 -6.69
C SER A 66 -5.08 -0.40 -7.89
N LEU A 67 -4.13 0.34 -8.47
CA LEU A 67 -3.26 -0.15 -9.54
C LEU A 67 -2.42 -1.34 -9.09
N SER A 68 -1.97 -1.34 -7.84
CA SER A 68 -1.21 -2.44 -7.25
C SER A 68 -1.99 -3.77 -7.31
N GLY A 69 -3.28 -3.73 -6.93
CA GLY A 69 -4.18 -4.87 -7.03
C GLY A 69 -4.43 -5.33 -8.48
N PHE A 70 -4.65 -4.38 -9.40
CA PHE A 70 -4.81 -4.68 -10.82
C PHE A 70 -3.58 -5.37 -11.42
N ILE A 71 -2.37 -4.87 -11.13
CA ILE A 71 -1.13 -5.46 -11.66
C ILE A 71 -0.93 -6.87 -11.09
N ALA A 72 -1.13 -7.05 -9.78
CA ALA A 72 -1.00 -8.37 -9.15
C ALA A 72 -1.99 -9.39 -9.73
N SER A 73 -3.24 -9.00 -9.98
CA SER A 73 -4.24 -9.90 -10.57
C SER A 73 -3.87 -10.31 -12.00
N ARG A 74 -3.34 -9.39 -12.82
CA ARG A 74 -2.83 -9.70 -14.17
C ARG A 74 -1.67 -10.70 -14.12
N ILE A 75 -0.75 -10.55 -13.16
CA ILE A 75 0.35 -11.50 -12.96
C ILE A 75 -0.20 -12.89 -12.61
N ILE A 76 -1.17 -12.97 -11.69
CA ILE A 76 -1.79 -14.22 -11.27
C ILE A 76 -2.49 -14.90 -12.45
N LEU A 77 -3.35 -14.18 -13.17
CA LEU A 77 -4.06 -14.71 -14.33
C LEU A 77 -3.12 -15.23 -15.42
N LYS A 78 -2.02 -14.52 -15.69
CA LYS A 78 -0.99 -14.96 -16.63
C LYS A 78 -0.34 -16.27 -16.17
N LYS A 79 -0.02 -16.40 -14.88
CA LYS A 79 0.52 -17.64 -14.30
C LYS A 79 -0.46 -18.81 -14.35
N MET A 80 -1.77 -18.53 -14.33
CA MET A 80 -2.80 -19.55 -14.43
C MET A 80 -3.15 -19.94 -15.89
N HIS A 81 -2.47 -19.37 -16.89
CA HIS A 81 -2.83 -19.48 -18.32
C HIS A 81 -4.27 -19.00 -18.62
N ARG A 82 -4.76 -18.00 -17.89
CA ARG A 82 -6.12 -17.44 -18.00
C ARG A 82 -6.13 -15.97 -18.45
N ALA A 83 -5.09 -15.54 -19.16
CA ALA A 83 -4.87 -14.14 -19.52
C ALA A 83 -4.88 -13.90 -21.03
#